data_AF-A0A7X7LIN5-F1
#
_entry.id   AF-A0A7X7LIN5-F1
#
_cell.length_a   1.000
_cell.length_b   1.000
_cell.length_c   1.000
_cell.angle_alpha   90.00
_cell.angle_beta   90.00
_cell.angle_gamma   90.00
#
_symmetry.space_group_name_H-M   'P 1'
#
loop_
_entity.id
_entity.type
_entity.pdbx_description
1 polymer ?
#
loop_
_entity_poly.entity_id
_entity_poly.type
_entity_poly.pdbx_seq_one_letter_code
_entity_poly.pdbx_strand_id
1 'polypeptide(L)'
;MAKNNPYFKQIFQDIEITDINSEGAGVGRIDELVVFVEQAVPGDIIDVLITFTRRRHLEGKIERIKKPSPYRSEPFCNHFGICGGCKWQHMDYAAQLKYKERQAFENIQRIGKTGNSYDAFPILASPGSQYYRNKLEYTFSNKRWLTHQDNVPENQQHLNA
;
A
#
# COMPACT_ATOMS: atom_id res chain seq x y z
N MET A 1 -18.13 -16.06 1.95
CA MET A 1 -17.44 -17.35 2.18
C MET A 1 -16.04 -17.07 2.71
N ALA A 2 -15.84 -17.18 4.03
CA ALA A 2 -14.54 -16.99 4.71
C ALA A 2 -14.53 -17.49 6.18
N LYS A 3 -15.53 -18.28 6.63
CA LYS A 3 -15.70 -18.55 8.08
C LYS A 3 -14.69 -19.56 8.67
N ASN A 4 -13.95 -20.31 7.85
CA ASN A 4 -12.99 -21.33 8.30
C ASN A 4 -11.58 -21.14 7.70
N ASN A 5 -11.21 -19.92 7.27
CA ASN A 5 -9.84 -19.69 6.82
C ASN A 5 -8.93 -19.49 8.05
N PRO A 6 -7.86 -20.30 8.23
CA PRO A 6 -7.00 -20.24 9.42
C PRO A 6 -6.26 -18.91 9.58
N TYR A 7 -6.14 -18.12 8.51
CA TYR A 7 -5.48 -16.82 8.52
C TYR A 7 -6.40 -15.69 9.00
N PHE A 8 -7.72 -15.80 8.83
CA PHE A 8 -8.63 -14.66 9.06
C PHE A 8 -8.66 -14.24 10.53
N LYS A 9 -8.53 -12.92 10.78
CA LYS A 9 -8.43 -12.32 12.13
C LYS A 9 -7.26 -12.82 12.99
N GLN A 10 -6.26 -13.46 12.39
CA GLN A 10 -5.02 -13.80 13.08
C GLN A 10 -3.99 -12.70 12.93
N ILE A 11 -3.11 -12.59 13.93
CA ILE A 11 -1.95 -11.71 13.93
C ILE A 11 -0.71 -12.57 13.64
N PHE A 12 -0.01 -12.24 12.57
CA PHE A 12 1.27 -12.84 12.23
C PHE A 12 2.39 -11.89 12.60
N GLN A 13 3.41 -12.41 13.28
CA GLN A 13 4.49 -11.59 13.84
C GLN A 13 5.71 -11.55 12.94
N ASP A 14 6.48 -10.47 13.05
CA ASP A 14 7.80 -10.33 12.43
C ASP A 14 7.80 -10.50 10.90
N ILE A 15 6.73 -10.05 10.26
CA ILE A 15 6.61 -10.07 8.80
C ILE A 15 7.48 -8.98 8.21
N GLU A 16 8.46 -9.39 7.40
CA GLU A 16 9.28 -8.48 6.61
C GLU A 16 8.53 -8.04 5.35
N ILE A 17 8.52 -6.74 5.11
CA ILE A 17 7.97 -6.15 3.90
C ILE A 17 9.08 -6.01 2.89
N THR A 18 9.02 -6.77 1.81
CA THR A 18 10.09 -6.86 0.80
C THR A 18 9.81 -5.99 -0.43
N ASP A 19 8.55 -5.65 -0.67
CA ASP A 19 8.11 -4.91 -1.85
C ASP A 19 6.94 -3.98 -1.56
N ILE A 20 6.54 -3.20 -2.56
CA ILE A 20 5.32 -2.40 -2.59
C ILE A 20 4.66 -2.54 -3.95
N ASN A 21 3.35 -2.76 -3.97
CA ASN A 21 2.60 -2.87 -5.22
C ASN A 21 2.22 -1.48 -5.79
N SER A 22 1.59 -1.47 -6.96
CA SER A 22 1.19 -0.23 -7.65
C SER A 22 0.12 0.56 -6.91
N GLU A 23 -0.64 -0.11 -6.03
CA GLU A 23 -1.68 0.51 -5.20
C GLU A 23 -1.11 1.15 -3.92
N GLY A 24 0.17 0.91 -3.62
CA GLY A 24 0.84 1.39 -2.42
C GLY A 24 0.67 0.53 -1.18
N ALA A 25 0.27 -0.73 -1.35
CA ALA A 25 0.31 -1.72 -0.29
C ALA A 25 1.69 -2.41 -0.28
N GLY A 26 2.30 -2.49 0.89
CA GLY A 26 3.51 -3.27 1.10
C GLY A 26 3.24 -4.75 0.85
N VAL A 27 4.26 -5.47 0.40
CA VAL A 27 4.19 -6.89 0.04
C VAL A 27 5.12 -7.66 0.95
N GLY A 28 4.55 -8.58 1.71
CA GLY A 28 5.27 -9.58 2.49
C GLY A 28 4.81 -10.99 2.13
N ARG A 29 5.28 -11.97 2.91
CA ARG A 29 4.86 -13.37 2.80
C ARG A 29 4.51 -13.93 4.17
N ILE A 30 3.44 -14.71 4.21
CA ILE A 30 3.06 -15.55 5.34
C ILE A 30 2.89 -16.95 4.76
N ASP A 31 3.70 -17.89 5.23
CA ASP A 31 3.87 -19.20 4.59
C ASP A 31 4.17 -19.02 3.09
N GLU A 32 3.41 -19.71 2.22
CA GLU A 32 3.51 -19.62 0.77
C GLU A 32 2.64 -18.50 0.15
N LEU A 33 1.89 -17.77 0.97
CA LEU A 33 0.94 -16.75 0.49
C LEU A 33 1.56 -15.36 0.53
N VAL A 34 1.31 -14.61 -0.53
CA VAL A 34 1.59 -13.17 -0.57
C VAL A 34 0.59 -12.45 0.33
N VAL A 35 1.07 -11.55 1.18
CA VAL A 35 0.23 -10.65 1.97
C VAL A 35 0.44 -9.21 1.54
N PHE A 36 -0.66 -8.52 1.22
CA PHE A 36 -0.68 -7.09 0.97
C PHE A 36 -1.03 -6.35 2.25
N VAL A 37 -0.18 -5.42 2.66
CA VAL A 37 -0.33 -4.67 3.90
C VAL A 37 -0.43 -3.19 3.61
N GLU A 38 -1.57 -2.60 3.93
CA GLU A 38 -1.80 -1.17 3.74
C GLU A 38 -0.79 -0.32 4.55
N GLN A 39 -0.25 0.74 3.94
CA GLN A 39 0.67 1.71 4.58
C GLN A 39 2.02 1.12 5.05
N ALA A 40 2.33 -0.11 4.64
CA ALA A 40 3.60 -0.75 4.92
C ALA A 40 4.65 -0.38 3.87
N VAL A 41 5.88 -0.15 4.31
CA VAL A 41 7.00 0.30 3.49
C VAL A 41 8.01 -0.84 3.36
N PRO A 42 8.57 -1.09 2.16
CA PRO A 42 9.66 -2.05 2.01
C PRO A 42 10.78 -1.82 3.02
N GLY A 43 11.24 -2.85 3.71
CA GLY A 43 12.20 -2.80 4.81
C GLY A 43 11.58 -2.71 6.20
N ASP A 44 10.25 -2.59 6.32
CA ASP A 44 9.59 -2.71 7.61
C ASP A 44 9.63 -4.16 8.12
N ILE A 45 9.71 -4.33 9.44
CA ILE A 45 9.36 -5.58 10.14
C ILE A 45 8.15 -5.27 11.01
N ILE A 46 7.02 -5.94 10.75
CA ILE A 46 5.73 -5.63 11.36
C ILE A 46 4.98 -6.87 11.84
N ASP A 47 4.11 -6.68 12.80
CA ASP A 47 3.03 -7.62 13.09
C ASP A 47 1.81 -7.24 12.23
N VAL A 48 1.24 -8.22 11.54
CA VAL A 48 0.16 -8.02 10.56
C VAL A 48 -1.11 -8.70 11.05
N LEU A 49 -2.20 -7.94 11.17
CA LEU A 49 -3.54 -8.47 11.37
C LEU A 49 -4.21 -8.72 10.02
N ILE A 50 -4.57 -9.97 9.74
CA ILE A 50 -5.25 -10.35 8.49
C ILE A 50 -6.72 -9.95 8.54
N THR A 51 -7.09 -9.06 7.63
CA THR A 51 -8.45 -8.51 7.51
C THR A 51 -9.23 -9.13 6.36
N PHE A 52 -8.55 -9.68 5.36
CA PHE A 52 -9.21 -10.36 4.25
C PHE A 52 -8.40 -11.57 3.77
N THR A 53 -9.09 -12.64 3.37
CA THR A 53 -8.47 -13.84 2.83
C THR A 53 -9.02 -14.16 1.44
N ARG A 54 -8.11 -14.28 0.46
CA ARG A 54 -8.43 -14.71 -0.90
C ARG A 54 -7.77 -16.07 -1.16
N ARG A 55 -8.14 -16.71 -2.27
CA ARG A 55 -7.56 -18.01 -2.65
C ARG A 55 -6.04 -17.97 -2.88
N ARG A 56 -5.49 -16.83 -3.29
CA ARG A 56 -4.09 -16.71 -3.74
C ARG A 56 -3.25 -15.68 -2.96
N HIS A 57 -3.88 -14.90 -2.10
CA HIS A 57 -3.21 -13.87 -1.32
C HIS A 57 -4.03 -13.51 -0.09
N LEU A 58 -3.40 -12.80 0.83
CA LEU A 58 -3.98 -12.24 2.02
C LEU A 58 -3.95 -10.71 1.92
N GLU A 59 -4.90 -10.06 2.59
CA GLU A 59 -4.85 -8.62 2.83
C GLU A 59 -4.86 -8.40 4.33
N GLY A 60 -4.00 -7.50 4.80
CA GLY A 60 -3.84 -7.20 6.20
C GLY A 60 -3.56 -5.74 6.46
N LYS A 61 -3.60 -5.40 7.75
CA LYS A 61 -3.21 -4.08 8.25
C LYS A 61 -2.07 -4.23 9.23
N ILE A 62 -1.27 -3.18 9.36
CA ILE A 62 -0.23 -3.08 10.37
C ILE A 62 -0.91 -3.09 11.74
N GLU A 63 -0.65 -4.11 12.54
CA GLU A 63 -1.02 -4.11 13.96
C GLU A 63 0.05 -3.39 14.77
N ARG A 64 1.32 -3.66 14.47
CA ARG A 64 2.45 -3.05 15.15
C ARG A 64 3.67 -2.99 14.24
N ILE A 65 4.39 -1.87 14.25
CA ILE A 65 5.70 -1.77 13.62
C ILE A 65 6.76 -2.15 14.65
N LYS A 66 7.51 -3.21 14.41
CA LYS A 66 8.62 -3.63 15.27
C LYS A 66 9.93 -2.97 14.87
N LYS A 67 10.19 -2.86 13.57
CA LYS A 67 11.32 -2.12 13.01
C LYS A 67 10.84 -1.29 11.82
N PRO A 68 10.89 0.04 11.90
CA PRO A 68 10.54 0.88 10.77
C PRO A 68 11.62 0.79 9.68
N SER A 69 11.18 0.79 8.43
CA SER A 69 12.03 0.89 7.26
C SER A 69 12.83 2.19 7.27
N PRO A 70 14.09 2.19 6.80
CA PRO A 70 14.84 3.42 6.56
C PRO A 70 14.20 4.30 5.48
N TYR A 71 13.31 3.75 4.65
CA TYR A 71 12.62 4.49 3.60
C TYR A 71 11.34 5.17 4.08
N ARG A 72 10.96 5.02 5.36
CA ARG A 72 9.78 5.70 5.90
C ARG A 72 10.02 7.20 5.95
N SER A 73 8.99 7.94 5.55
CA SER A 73 8.92 9.40 5.69
C SER A 73 7.62 9.76 6.38
N GLU A 74 7.63 10.86 7.13
CA GLU A 74 6.38 11.44 7.63
C GLU A 74 5.59 12.05 6.46
N PRO A 75 4.31 11.68 6.27
CA PRO A 75 3.47 12.30 5.25
C PRO A 75 3.27 13.80 5.52
N PHE A 76 3.46 14.65 4.50
CA PHE A 76 3.25 16.09 4.65
C PHE A 76 1.78 16.49 4.69
N CYS A 77 0.87 15.65 4.17
CA CYS A 77 -0.55 15.93 4.14
C CYS A 77 -1.24 15.29 5.34
N ASN A 78 -1.87 16.13 6.18
CA ASN A 78 -2.65 15.69 7.35
C ASN A 78 -3.83 14.75 7.01
N HIS A 79 -4.25 14.71 5.74
CA HIS A 79 -5.34 13.83 5.27
C HIS A 79 -4.84 12.50 4.69
N PHE A 80 -3.52 12.26 4.66
CA PHE A 80 -2.94 11.02 4.16
C PHE A 80 -3.47 9.81 4.95
N GLY A 81 -3.65 8.67 4.26
CA GLY A 81 -4.27 7.46 4.81
C GLY A 81 -5.81 7.47 4.79
N ILE A 82 -6.47 8.64 4.80
CA ILE A 82 -7.94 8.72 4.82
C ILE A 82 -8.50 9.17 3.46
N CYS A 83 -7.96 10.26 2.88
CA CYS A 83 -8.49 10.88 1.66
C CYS A 83 -8.28 10.02 0.39
N GLY A 84 -7.33 9.07 0.42
CA GLY A 84 -7.07 8.14 -0.69
C GLY A 84 -6.39 8.72 -1.94
N GLY A 85 -6.27 10.05 -2.04
CA GLY A 85 -5.70 10.73 -3.21
C GLY A 85 -4.18 10.57 -3.39
N CYS A 86 -3.45 10.30 -2.31
CA CYS A 86 -2.03 9.96 -2.35
C CYS A 86 -1.81 8.57 -1.78
N LYS A 87 -0.91 7.79 -2.38
CA LYS A 87 -0.63 6.40 -1.95
C LYS A 87 0.66 6.26 -1.15
N TRP A 88 1.74 6.97 -1.51
CA TRP A 88 3.09 6.66 -1.02
C TRP A 88 3.74 7.77 -0.17
N GLN A 89 2.99 8.74 0.38
CA GLN A 89 3.61 9.85 1.14
C GLN A 89 4.35 9.39 2.40
N HIS A 90 4.07 8.17 2.87
CA HIS A 90 4.75 7.54 4.00
C HIS A 90 6.11 6.90 3.62
N MET A 91 6.56 7.08 2.37
CA MET A 91 7.83 6.61 1.83
C MET A 91 8.62 7.79 1.26
N ASP A 92 9.93 7.83 1.47
CA ASP A 92 10.80 8.87 0.93
C ASP A 92 10.82 8.87 -0.61
N TYR A 93 11.06 10.03 -1.20
CA TYR A 93 10.93 10.20 -2.64
C TYR A 93 11.91 9.36 -3.47
N ALA A 94 13.12 9.12 -2.98
CA ALA A 94 14.12 8.31 -3.69
C ALA A 94 13.67 6.84 -3.75
N ALA A 95 13.14 6.31 -2.64
CA ALA A 95 12.53 5.00 -2.61
C ALA A 95 11.29 4.93 -3.51
N GLN A 96 10.43 5.97 -3.54
CA GLN A 96 9.28 5.99 -4.45
C GLN A 96 9.71 5.85 -5.92
N LEU A 97 10.77 6.55 -6.34
CA LEU A 97 11.31 6.44 -7.70
C LEU A 97 11.82 5.03 -7.98
N LYS A 98 12.67 4.49 -7.08
CA LYS A 98 13.24 3.14 -7.18
C LYS A 98 12.17 2.06 -7.36
N TYR A 99 11.12 2.06 -6.52
CA TYR A 99 10.08 1.04 -6.59
C TYR A 99 9.16 1.22 -7.80
N LYS A 100 8.92 2.45 -8.27
CA LYS A 100 8.15 2.68 -9.51
C LYS A 100 8.90 2.21 -10.75
N GLU A 101 10.18 2.54 -10.82
CA GLU A 101 11.07 2.11 -11.90
C GLU A 101 11.12 0.59 -12.00
N ARG A 102 11.34 -0.09 -10.87
CA ARG A 102 11.31 -1.55 -10.81
C ARG A 102 9.98 -2.11 -11.28
N GLN A 103 8.86 -1.59 -10.79
CA GLN A 103 7.53 -2.06 -11.21
C GLN A 103 7.27 -1.86 -12.71
N ALA A 104 7.67 -0.71 -13.27
CA ALA A 104 7.55 -0.45 -14.69
C ALA A 104 8.37 -1.46 -15.51
N PHE A 105 9.63 -1.67 -15.11
CA PHE A 105 10.53 -2.63 -15.76
C PHE A 105 10.02 -4.07 -15.70
N GLU A 106 9.66 -4.56 -14.51
CA GLU A 106 9.13 -5.91 -14.31
C GLU A 106 7.85 -6.14 -15.12
N ASN A 107 6.98 -5.13 -15.21
CA ASN A 107 5.77 -5.23 -16.03
C ASN A 107 6.07 -5.29 -17.53
N ILE A 108 7.01 -4.49 -18.03
CA ILE A 108 7.43 -4.54 -19.44
C ILE A 108 8.01 -5.91 -19.77
N GLN A 109 8.91 -6.44 -18.94
CA GLN A 109 9.51 -7.75 -19.18
C GLN A 109 8.45 -8.88 -19.15
N ARG A 110 7.59 -8.89 -18.13
CA ARG A 110 6.61 -9.97 -17.92
C ARG A 110 5.47 -9.95 -18.95
N ILE A 111 4.94 -8.76 -19.26
CA ILE A 111 3.76 -8.61 -20.13
C ILE A 111 4.21 -8.46 -21.59
N GLY A 112 5.21 -7.61 -21.83
CA GLY A 112 5.76 -7.35 -23.17
C GLY A 112 6.59 -8.49 -23.73
N LYS A 113 6.98 -9.48 -22.90
CA LYS A 113 7.78 -10.65 -23.30
C LYS A 113 9.09 -10.27 -24.01
N THR A 114 9.65 -9.13 -23.63
CA THR A 114 10.89 -8.59 -24.20
C THR A 114 12.14 -9.32 -23.68
N GLY A 115 12.00 -10.20 -22.68
CA GLY A 115 13.13 -10.86 -22.04
C GLY A 115 14.11 -9.84 -21.46
N ASN A 116 15.41 -10.06 -21.66
CA ASN A 116 16.47 -9.16 -21.20
C ASN A 116 16.90 -8.14 -22.26
N SER A 117 16.20 -8.03 -23.40
CA SER A 117 16.59 -7.13 -24.49
C SER A 117 16.07 -5.69 -24.34
N TYR A 118 15.48 -5.36 -23.20
CA TYR A 118 14.96 -4.02 -22.93
C TYR A 118 15.95 -3.28 -22.03
N ASP A 119 16.64 -2.31 -22.61
CA ASP A 119 17.44 -1.35 -21.85
C ASP A 119 16.48 -0.36 -21.17
N ALA A 120 16.35 -0.50 -19.85
CA ALA A 120 15.50 0.39 -19.06
C ALA A 120 16.11 1.79 -19.00
N PHE A 121 15.35 2.79 -19.43
CA PHE A 121 15.70 4.17 -19.12
C PHE A 121 15.36 4.45 -17.65
N PRO A 122 16.19 5.25 -16.97
CA PRO A 122 15.90 5.59 -15.59
C PRO A 122 14.63 6.42 -15.49
N ILE A 123 13.88 6.26 -14.40
CA ILE A 123 12.68 7.05 -14.15
C ILE A 123 13.05 8.54 -14.01
N LEU A 124 12.35 9.39 -14.74
CA LEU A 124 12.53 10.84 -14.62
C LEU A 124 11.79 11.35 -13.37
N ALA A 125 12.55 11.92 -12.45
CA ALA A 125 12.01 12.58 -11.27
C ALA A 125 11.25 13.86 -11.66
N SER A 126 10.18 14.15 -10.92
CA SER A 126 9.50 15.44 -11.00
C SER A 126 10.39 16.55 -10.42
N PRO A 127 10.40 17.77 -11.00
CA PRO A 127 11.08 18.91 -10.41
C PRO A 127 10.59 19.27 -8.99
N GLY A 128 9.34 18.91 -8.66
CA GLY A 128 8.76 19.07 -7.34
C GLY A 128 7.92 17.87 -6.94
N SER A 129 8.13 17.35 -5.73
CA SER A 129 7.39 16.19 -5.18
C SER A 129 6.10 16.58 -4.45
N GLN A 130 5.90 17.88 -4.19
CA GLN A 130 4.78 18.45 -3.44
C GLN A 130 4.13 19.58 -4.23
N TYR A 131 2.84 19.85 -3.96
CA TYR A 131 2.06 20.98 -4.51
C TYR A 131 2.10 21.14 -6.05
N TYR A 132 2.44 20.08 -6.79
CA TYR A 132 2.58 20.11 -8.25
C TYR A 132 1.24 20.09 -9.00
N ARG A 133 0.14 19.71 -8.33
CA ARG A 133 -1.16 19.51 -8.97
C ARG A 133 -1.84 20.86 -9.19
N ASN A 134 -2.05 21.23 -10.45
CA ASN A 134 -2.68 22.50 -10.85
C ASN A 134 -4.22 22.42 -11.05
N LYS A 135 -4.81 21.23 -10.90
CA LYS A 135 -6.25 20.99 -11.02
C LYS A 135 -6.75 20.02 -9.94
N LEU A 136 -7.79 20.42 -9.22
CA LEU A 136 -8.46 19.60 -8.21
C LEU A 136 -9.94 19.42 -8.60
N GLU A 137 -10.46 18.23 -8.36
CA GLU A 137 -11.86 17.88 -8.53
C GLU A 137 -12.38 17.39 -7.18
N TYR A 138 -13.47 17.98 -6.72
CA TYR A 138 -14.07 17.67 -5.43
C TYR A 138 -15.42 17.00 -5.66
N THR A 139 -15.63 15.88 -4.99
CA THR A 139 -16.94 15.22 -4.91
C THR A 139 -17.65 15.70 -3.66
N PHE A 140 -18.94 16.04 -3.80
CA PHE A 140 -19.78 16.50 -2.69
C PHE A 140 -20.87 15.46 -2.41
N SER A 141 -21.18 15.27 -1.13
CA SER A 141 -22.25 14.40 -0.65
C SER A 141 -22.93 15.04 0.54
N ASN A 142 -24.23 14.76 0.72
CA ASN A 142 -24.96 15.12 1.94
C ASN A 142 -24.74 14.11 3.07
N LYS A 143 -24.01 13.01 2.81
CA LYS A 143 -23.59 12.04 3.83
C LYS A 143 -22.24 12.43 4.40
N ARG A 144 -22.09 12.28 5.72
CA ARG A 144 -20.81 12.50 6.39
C ARG A 144 -19.80 11.42 5.99
N TRP A 145 -18.57 11.82 5.70
CA TRP A 145 -17.46 10.89 5.52
C TRP A 145 -17.04 10.30 6.87
N LEU A 146 -17.11 8.98 6.98
CA LEU A 146 -16.73 8.20 8.15
C LEU A 146 -15.24 7.85 8.07
N THR A 147 -14.57 7.97 9.20
CA THR A 147 -13.14 7.71 9.40
C THR A 147 -12.94 6.54 10.35
N HIS A 148 -11.71 6.04 10.47
CA HIS A 148 -11.39 4.96 11.42
C HIS A 148 -11.65 5.33 12.89
N GLN A 149 -11.76 6.62 13.22
CA GLN A 149 -12.05 7.10 14.58
C GLN A 149 -13.53 6.95 14.95
N ASP A 150 -14.42 6.79 13.97
CA ASP A 150 -15.86 6.89 14.17
C ASP A 150 -16.50 5.60 14.74
N ASN A 151 -15.69 4.56 15.05
CA ASN A 151 -16.11 3.29 15.66
C ASN A 151 -17.43 2.74 15.09
N VAL A 152 -17.55 2.78 13.76
CA VAL A 152 -18.80 2.46 13.06
C VAL A 152 -18.94 0.93 12.92
N PRO A 153 -20.11 0.35 13.22
CA PRO A 153 -20.38 -1.08 13.01
C PRO A 153 -20.06 -1.55 11.58
N GLU A 154 -19.53 -2.77 11.40
CA GLU A 154 -19.09 -3.33 10.09
C GLU A 154 -20.14 -3.19 8.98
N ASN A 155 -21.44 -3.31 9.31
CA ASN A 155 -22.55 -3.17 8.36
C ASN A 155 -22.80 -1.72 7.87
N GLN A 156 -22.12 -0.74 8.43
CA GLN A 156 -22.24 0.69 8.12
C GLN A 156 -20.92 1.30 7.64
N GLN A 157 -19.82 0.53 7.59
CA GLN A 157 -18.51 1.00 7.11
C GLN A 157 -18.45 1.26 5.60
N HIS A 158 -19.41 0.74 4.82
CA HIS A 158 -19.55 0.99 3.37
C HIS A 158 -20.31 2.28 3.03
N LEU A 159 -20.65 3.12 4.02
CA LEU A 159 -21.52 4.30 3.81
C LEU A 159 -20.77 5.55 3.33
N ASN A 160 -19.45 5.49 3.20
CA ASN A 160 -18.69 6.50 2.48
C ASN A 160 -19.09 6.46 1.00
N ALA A 161 -19.41 7.64 0.46
CA ALA A 161 -19.92 7.81 -0.90
C ALA A 161 -18.98 7.23 -1.97
#